data_AF-A0A926DHZ5-F1
#
_entry.id   AF-A0A926DHZ5-F1
#
_cell.length_a   1.000
_cell.length_b   1.000
_cell.length_c   1.000
_cell.angle_alpha   90.00
_cell.angle_beta   90.00
_cell.angle_gamma   90.00
#
_symmetry.space_group_name_H-M   'P 1'
#
loop_
_entity.id
_entity.type
_entity.pdbx_description
1 polymer ?
#
loop_
_entity_poly.entity_id
_entity_poly.type
_entity_poly.pdbx_seq_one_letter_code
_entity_poly.pdbx_strand_id
1 'polypeptide(L)'
;MAQIPKYQAYDSSKLYNEAIQNYTAAEGKIYEQAVKAAEAEKKRIKQDYDTLRAKTNASARIRALGKNEELAAKGLAGNAYDDARSGVSETARIRGDIALQNDINAAYRDQAAAEQEQDAGVMQADLQRQQNIANYTAQAKVEQAKAEAEAKKDQANYELNAWKAQQAAEEFAQKMNQTRQQDAYNNALNELKLFGKVMTRAAAQALGVSIGTTSFEYNKAKKQRKV
;
A
#
# COMPACT_ATOMS: atom_id res chain seq x y z
N MET A 1 20.54 25.62 30.78
CA MET A 1 20.57 24.29 30.11
C MET A 1 20.14 24.51 28.66
N ALA A 2 20.96 24.15 27.68
CA ALA A 2 20.60 24.29 26.27
C ALA A 2 19.52 23.26 25.92
N GLN A 3 18.40 23.71 25.32
CA GLN A 3 17.34 22.83 24.83
C GLN A 3 17.86 22.05 23.62
N ILE A 4 17.87 20.72 23.73
CA ILE A 4 18.19 19.84 22.59
C ILE A 4 17.00 19.94 21.61
N PRO A 5 17.22 20.21 20.31
CA PRO A 5 16.14 20.17 19.34
C PRO A 5 15.50 18.78 19.32
N LYS A 6 14.15 18.74 19.39
CA LYS A 6 13.39 17.48 19.34
C LYS A 6 13.48 16.89 17.95
N TYR A 7 13.66 15.57 17.87
CA TYR A 7 13.55 14.82 16.62
C TYR A 7 12.12 14.95 16.08
N GLN A 8 11.97 15.38 14.82
CA GLN A 8 10.70 15.36 14.11
C GLN A 8 10.60 14.06 13.32
N ALA A 9 9.76 13.14 13.77
CA ALA A 9 9.47 11.93 13.03
C ALA A 9 8.64 12.26 11.78
N TYR A 10 9.00 11.65 10.65
CA TYR A 10 8.25 11.76 9.40
C TYR A 10 7.00 10.86 9.44
N ASP A 11 5.81 11.42 9.18
CA ASP A 11 4.56 10.65 9.10
C ASP A 11 4.42 10.00 7.71
N SER A 12 4.94 8.77 7.58
CA SER A 12 4.85 7.99 6.35
C SER A 12 3.44 7.44 6.09
N SER A 13 2.55 7.44 7.08
CA SER A 13 1.25 6.76 6.98
C SER A 13 0.35 7.37 5.91
N LYS A 14 0.37 8.70 5.77
CA LYS A 14 -0.42 9.43 4.78
C LYS A 14 -0.01 9.08 3.34
N LEU A 15 1.29 9.01 3.07
CA LEU A 15 1.82 8.65 1.75
C LEU A 15 1.44 7.24 1.33
N TYR A 16 1.59 6.25 2.24
CA TYR A 16 1.23 4.87 1.93
C TYR A 16 -0.28 4.73 1.71
N ASN A 17 -1.11 5.43 2.49
CA ASN A 17 -2.56 5.43 2.29
C ASN A 17 -2.96 6.05 0.95
N GLU A 18 -2.37 7.18 0.56
CA GLU A 18 -2.59 7.80 -0.76
C GLU A 18 -2.14 6.87 -1.91
N ALA A 19 -1.01 6.19 -1.76
CA ALA A 19 -0.51 5.22 -2.74
C ALA A 19 -1.48 4.03 -2.91
N ILE A 20 -1.96 3.45 -1.80
CA ILE A 20 -2.96 2.37 -1.81
C ILE A 20 -4.25 2.82 -2.50
N GLN A 21 -4.72 4.04 -2.20
CA GLN A 21 -5.93 4.59 -2.83
C GLN A 21 -5.75 4.78 -4.34
N ASN A 22 -4.64 5.37 -4.76
CA ASN A 22 -4.34 5.59 -6.18
C ASN A 22 -4.22 4.26 -6.93
N TYR A 23 -3.55 3.27 -6.34
CA TYR A 23 -3.44 1.93 -6.91
C TYR A 23 -4.81 1.26 -7.04
N THR A 24 -5.61 1.30 -5.98
CA THR A 24 -6.98 0.76 -5.97
C THR A 24 -7.86 1.42 -7.05
N ALA A 25 -7.75 2.74 -7.21
CA ALA A 25 -8.49 3.46 -8.24
C ALA A 25 -8.03 3.11 -9.66
N ALA A 26 -6.73 2.89 -9.87
CA ALA A 26 -6.19 2.45 -11.16
C ALA A 26 -6.69 1.05 -11.54
N GLU A 27 -6.61 0.10 -10.61
CA GLU A 27 -7.16 -1.26 -10.77
C GLU A 27 -8.69 -1.23 -11.01
N GLY A 28 -9.40 -0.31 -10.34
CA GLY A 28 -10.82 -0.06 -10.58
C GLY A 28 -11.12 0.36 -12.02
N LYS A 29 -10.33 1.28 -12.59
CA LYS A 29 -10.49 1.70 -14.00
C LYS A 29 -10.21 0.58 -14.99
N ILE A 30 -9.21 -0.26 -14.72
CA ILE A 30 -8.90 -1.43 -15.56
C ILE A 30 -10.09 -2.40 -15.55
N TYR A 31 -10.65 -2.67 -14.37
CA TYR A 31 -11.83 -3.51 -14.23
C TYR A 31 -13.05 -2.93 -14.95
N GLU A 32 -13.32 -1.63 -14.82
CA GLU A 32 -14.42 -0.97 -15.54
C GLU A 32 -14.27 -1.08 -17.07
N GLN A 33 -13.04 -1.02 -17.59
CA GLN A 33 -12.78 -1.24 -19.02
C GLN A 33 -13.09 -2.67 -19.44
N ALA A 34 -12.71 -3.66 -18.62
CA ALA A 34 -13.04 -5.07 -18.87
C ALA A 34 -14.57 -5.31 -18.87
N VAL A 35 -15.29 -4.72 -17.92
CA VAL A 35 -16.77 -4.77 -17.87
C VAL A 35 -17.38 -4.19 -19.14
N LYS A 36 -16.95 -2.98 -19.55
CA LYS A 36 -17.47 -2.33 -20.77
C LYS A 36 -17.18 -3.14 -22.03
N ALA A 37 -16.00 -3.74 -22.13
CA ALA A 37 -15.63 -4.60 -23.25
C ALA A 37 -16.52 -5.86 -23.31
N ALA A 38 -16.71 -6.53 -22.18
CA ALA A 38 -17.59 -7.70 -22.08
C ALA A 38 -19.05 -7.35 -22.41
N GLU A 39 -19.57 -6.22 -21.93
CA GLU A 39 -20.92 -5.75 -22.27
C GLU A 39 -21.08 -5.45 -23.77
N ALA A 40 -20.07 -4.84 -24.39
CA ALA A 40 -20.08 -4.58 -25.83
C ALA A 40 -20.08 -5.89 -26.62
N GLU A 41 -19.26 -6.87 -26.22
CA GLU A 41 -19.21 -8.17 -26.87
C GLU A 41 -20.52 -8.95 -26.71
N LYS A 42 -21.13 -8.93 -25.52
CA LYS A 42 -22.46 -9.51 -25.29
C LYS A 42 -23.53 -8.93 -26.21
N LYS A 43 -23.51 -7.62 -26.45
CA LYS A 43 -24.43 -6.99 -27.40
C LYS A 43 -24.21 -7.50 -28.82
N ARG A 44 -22.95 -7.67 -29.21
CA ARG A 44 -22.57 -8.21 -30.53
C ARG A 44 -23.02 -9.67 -30.67
N ILE A 45 -22.72 -10.51 -29.67
CA ILE A 45 -23.20 -11.90 -29.56
C ILE A 45 -24.71 -11.95 -29.76
N LYS A 46 -25.48 -11.14 -29.02
CA LYS A 46 -26.94 -11.10 -29.15
C LYS A 46 -27.40 -10.78 -30.58
N GLN A 47 -26.79 -9.78 -31.23
CA GLN A 47 -27.11 -9.41 -32.60
C GLN A 47 -26.79 -10.52 -33.61
N ASP A 48 -25.66 -11.19 -33.43
CA ASP A 48 -25.24 -12.31 -34.28
C ASP A 48 -26.22 -13.48 -34.15
N TYR A 49 -26.67 -13.81 -32.94
CA TYR A 49 -27.64 -14.87 -32.69
C TYR A 49 -29.07 -14.50 -33.12
N ASP A 50 -29.48 -13.23 -32.99
CA ASP A 50 -30.74 -12.74 -33.58
C ASP A 50 -30.72 -12.90 -35.11
N THR A 51 -29.60 -12.57 -35.75
CA THR A 51 -29.40 -12.75 -37.19
C THR A 51 -29.40 -14.24 -37.58
N LEU A 52 -28.73 -15.09 -36.79
CA LEU A 52 -28.72 -16.54 -37.00
C LEU A 52 -30.14 -17.11 -36.96
N ARG A 53 -30.92 -16.78 -35.92
CA ARG A 53 -32.32 -17.22 -35.79
C ARG A 53 -33.18 -16.74 -36.97
N ALA A 54 -32.99 -15.50 -37.42
CA ALA A 54 -33.71 -14.97 -38.59
C ALA A 54 -33.36 -15.75 -39.86
N LYS A 55 -32.07 -16.05 -40.10
CA LYS A 55 -31.62 -16.88 -41.22
C LYS A 55 -32.15 -18.30 -41.13
N THR A 56 -32.12 -18.94 -39.96
CA THR A 56 -32.66 -20.29 -39.74
C THR A 56 -34.14 -20.36 -40.10
N ASN A 57 -34.93 -19.36 -39.67
CA ASN A 57 -36.35 -19.26 -40.04
C ASN A 57 -36.54 -19.08 -41.55
N ALA A 58 -35.77 -18.19 -42.20
CA ALA A 58 -35.84 -17.99 -43.65
C ALA A 58 -35.48 -19.28 -44.42
N SER A 59 -34.40 -19.95 -44.04
CA SER A 59 -33.97 -21.22 -44.63
C SER A 59 -34.97 -22.34 -44.38
N ALA A 60 -35.63 -22.39 -43.22
CA ALA A 60 -36.69 -23.36 -42.94
C ALA A 60 -37.91 -23.14 -43.85
N ARG A 61 -38.32 -21.88 -44.08
CA ARG A 61 -39.39 -21.55 -45.04
C ARG A 61 -39.05 -21.98 -46.46
N ILE A 62 -37.83 -21.71 -46.93
CA ILE A 62 -37.37 -22.13 -48.26
C ILE A 62 -37.39 -23.67 -48.37
N ARG A 63 -36.87 -24.37 -47.35
CA ARG A 63 -36.90 -25.84 -47.30
C ARG A 63 -38.32 -26.40 -47.29
N ALA A 64 -39.25 -25.75 -46.59
CA ALA A 64 -40.66 -26.14 -46.56
C ALA A 64 -41.32 -25.99 -47.94
N LEU A 65 -41.04 -24.90 -48.67
CA LEU A 65 -41.51 -24.70 -50.04
C LEU A 65 -40.99 -25.79 -50.98
N GLY A 66 -39.67 -26.03 -51.00
CA GLY A 66 -39.09 -27.07 -51.87
C GLY A 66 -39.57 -28.49 -51.54
N LYS A 67 -39.76 -28.82 -50.26
CA LYS A 67 -40.37 -30.10 -49.86
C LYS A 67 -41.83 -30.21 -50.31
N ASN A 68 -42.58 -29.12 -50.27
CA ASN A 68 -43.96 -29.14 -50.74
C ASN A 68 -44.01 -29.33 -52.26
N GLU A 69 -43.14 -28.66 -53.02
CA GLU A 69 -42.99 -28.87 -54.46
C GLU A 69 -42.65 -30.33 -54.80
N GLU A 70 -41.71 -30.95 -54.07
CA GLU A 70 -41.36 -32.37 -54.25
C GLU A 70 -42.54 -33.31 -53.98
N LEU A 71 -43.31 -33.05 -52.92
CA LEU A 71 -44.48 -33.85 -52.57
C LEU A 71 -45.65 -33.61 -53.52
N ALA A 72 -45.84 -32.39 -54.01
CA ALA A 72 -46.85 -32.03 -55.00
C ALA A 72 -46.54 -32.69 -56.35
N ALA A 73 -45.28 -32.73 -56.76
CA ALA A 73 -44.84 -33.48 -57.95
C ALA A 73 -45.15 -34.99 -57.86
N LYS A 74 -45.21 -35.53 -56.63
CA LYS A 74 -45.62 -36.92 -56.34
C LYS A 74 -47.13 -37.09 -56.14
N GLY A 75 -47.92 -36.02 -56.26
CA GLY A 75 -49.37 -36.03 -56.01
C GLY A 75 -49.77 -36.16 -54.53
N LEU A 76 -48.81 -36.05 -53.61
CA LEU A 76 -48.97 -36.28 -52.17
C LEU A 76 -49.24 -35.00 -51.37
N ALA A 77 -49.09 -33.83 -52.00
CA ALA A 77 -49.36 -32.51 -51.41
C ALA A 77 -50.12 -31.58 -52.39
N GLY A 78 -50.81 -30.57 -51.84
CA GLY A 78 -51.49 -29.50 -52.57
C GLY A 78 -50.63 -28.22 -52.64
N ASN A 79 -51.24 -27.04 -52.75
CA ASN A 79 -50.48 -25.78 -52.71
C ASN A 79 -49.69 -25.62 -51.39
N ALA A 80 -48.65 -24.79 -51.42
CA ALA A 80 -47.81 -24.44 -50.27
C ALA A 80 -48.60 -24.08 -48.99
N TYR A 81 -49.75 -23.43 -49.18
CA TYR A 81 -50.60 -22.85 -48.14
C TYR A 81 -51.90 -23.65 -47.89
N ASP A 82 -52.12 -24.74 -48.62
CA ASP A 82 -53.31 -25.60 -48.43
C ASP A 82 -53.04 -26.68 -47.37
N ASP A 83 -54.12 -27.24 -46.82
CA ASP A 83 -54.09 -28.38 -45.89
C ASP A 83 -53.36 -29.59 -46.51
N ALA A 84 -52.74 -30.38 -45.63
CA ALA A 84 -52.00 -31.56 -46.06
C ALA A 84 -52.97 -32.57 -46.71
N ARG A 85 -52.68 -32.96 -47.96
CA ARG A 85 -53.55 -33.90 -48.72
C ARG A 85 -53.33 -35.37 -48.34
N SER A 86 -52.28 -35.68 -47.59
CA SER A 86 -51.95 -37.05 -47.17
C SER A 86 -51.16 -37.08 -45.85
N GLY A 87 -51.23 -38.17 -45.09
CA GLY A 87 -50.46 -38.33 -43.84
C GLY A 87 -48.93 -38.27 -44.02
N VAL A 88 -48.45 -38.50 -45.25
CA VAL A 88 -47.03 -38.36 -45.61
C VAL A 88 -46.61 -36.89 -45.63
N SER A 89 -47.44 -35.99 -46.19
CA SER A 89 -47.13 -34.55 -46.21
C SER A 89 -47.26 -33.93 -44.82
N GLU A 90 -48.20 -34.41 -44.00
CA GLU A 90 -48.34 -33.98 -42.60
C GLU A 90 -47.14 -34.39 -41.74
N THR A 91 -46.70 -35.65 -41.82
CA THR A 91 -45.49 -36.14 -41.12
C THR A 91 -44.23 -35.35 -41.54
N ALA A 92 -44.11 -35.00 -42.82
CA ALA A 92 -42.99 -34.21 -43.32
C ALA A 92 -42.98 -32.77 -42.79
N ARG A 93 -44.15 -32.13 -42.67
CA ARG A 93 -44.31 -30.81 -42.04
C ARG A 93 -43.92 -30.86 -40.56
N ILE A 94 -44.48 -31.80 -39.80
CA ILE A 94 -44.17 -31.99 -38.37
C ILE A 94 -42.66 -32.17 -38.13
N ARG A 95 -41.98 -32.99 -38.93
CA ARG A 95 -40.52 -33.18 -38.82
C ARG A 95 -39.74 -31.90 -39.12
N GLY A 96 -40.21 -31.08 -40.06
CA GLY A 96 -39.62 -29.78 -40.38
C GLY A 96 -39.76 -28.78 -39.22
N ASP A 97 -40.93 -28.72 -38.61
CA ASP A 97 -41.22 -27.84 -37.48
C ASP A 97 -40.41 -28.24 -36.24
N ILE A 98 -40.32 -29.55 -35.94
CA ILE A 98 -39.47 -30.07 -34.85
C ILE A 98 -38.00 -29.72 -35.09
N ALA A 99 -37.50 -29.91 -36.31
CA ALA A 99 -36.12 -29.57 -36.65
C ALA A 99 -35.85 -28.06 -36.48
N LEU A 100 -36.76 -27.20 -36.94
CA LEU A 100 -36.66 -25.75 -36.78
C LEU A 100 -36.64 -25.36 -35.29
N GLN A 101 -37.56 -25.91 -34.49
CA GLN A 101 -37.58 -25.65 -33.05
C GLN A 101 -36.28 -26.09 -32.37
N ASN A 102 -35.73 -27.25 -32.75
CA ASN A 102 -34.46 -27.73 -32.21
C ASN A 102 -33.29 -26.80 -32.58
N ASP A 103 -33.22 -26.35 -33.84
CA ASP A 103 -32.18 -25.43 -34.32
C ASP A 103 -32.25 -24.07 -33.60
N ILE A 104 -33.47 -23.52 -33.42
CA ILE A 104 -33.69 -22.28 -32.68
C ILE A 104 -33.31 -22.43 -31.20
N ASN A 105 -33.72 -23.53 -30.56
CA ASN A 105 -33.39 -23.81 -29.17
C ASN A 105 -31.88 -24.00 -28.97
N ALA A 106 -31.19 -24.64 -29.91
CA ALA A 106 -29.73 -24.73 -29.90
C ALA A 106 -29.09 -23.34 -29.95
N ALA A 107 -29.51 -22.49 -30.88
CA ALA A 107 -29.01 -21.11 -30.98
C ALA A 107 -29.23 -20.30 -29.69
N TYR A 108 -30.33 -20.48 -28.95
CA TYR A 108 -30.53 -19.84 -27.65
C TYR A 108 -29.57 -20.36 -26.58
N ARG A 109 -29.33 -21.68 -26.53
CA ARG A 109 -28.37 -22.27 -25.58
C ARG A 109 -26.95 -21.81 -25.87
N ASP A 110 -26.55 -21.78 -27.13
CA ASP A 110 -25.21 -21.38 -27.54
C ASP A 110 -24.98 -19.88 -27.27
N GLN A 111 -26.00 -19.05 -27.49
CA GLN A 111 -25.98 -17.64 -27.09
C GLN A 111 -25.76 -17.50 -25.57
N ALA A 112 -26.55 -18.20 -24.76
CA ALA A 112 -26.45 -18.13 -23.31
C ALA A 112 -25.06 -18.59 -22.81
N ALA A 113 -24.50 -19.65 -23.41
CA ALA A 113 -23.15 -20.11 -23.09
C ALA A 113 -22.09 -19.06 -23.44
N ALA A 114 -22.17 -18.43 -24.61
CA ALA A 114 -21.26 -17.37 -25.01
C ALA A 114 -21.36 -16.13 -24.11
N GLU A 115 -22.58 -15.75 -23.70
CA GLU A 115 -22.78 -14.66 -22.74
C GLU A 115 -22.22 -15.01 -21.35
N GLN A 116 -22.37 -16.26 -20.89
CA GLN A 116 -21.79 -16.74 -19.64
C GLN A 116 -20.26 -16.74 -19.65
N GLU A 117 -19.64 -17.03 -20.80
CA GLU A 117 -18.18 -16.94 -20.94
C GLU A 117 -17.68 -15.50 -20.73
N GLN A 118 -18.42 -14.51 -21.24
CA GLN A 118 -18.12 -13.09 -20.98
C GLN A 118 -18.29 -12.74 -19.50
N ASP A 119 -19.33 -13.25 -18.82
CA ASP A 119 -19.49 -13.07 -17.38
C ASP A 119 -18.36 -13.70 -16.57
N ALA A 120 -17.96 -14.92 -16.92
CA ALA A 120 -16.84 -15.60 -16.28
C ALA A 120 -15.54 -14.81 -16.44
N GLY A 121 -15.30 -14.22 -17.62
CA GLY A 121 -14.17 -13.32 -17.86
C GLY A 121 -14.18 -12.09 -16.97
N VAL A 122 -15.35 -11.44 -16.78
CA VAL A 122 -15.49 -10.31 -15.86
C VAL A 122 -15.27 -10.72 -14.41
N MET A 123 -15.77 -11.88 -13.98
CA MET A 123 -15.54 -12.40 -12.63
C MET A 123 -14.05 -12.70 -12.41
N GLN A 124 -13.35 -13.26 -13.39
CA GLN A 124 -11.92 -13.50 -13.31
C GLN A 124 -11.13 -12.18 -13.21
N ALA A 125 -11.52 -11.16 -13.98
CA ALA A 125 -10.92 -9.83 -13.89
C ALA A 125 -11.15 -9.20 -12.51
N ASP A 126 -12.34 -9.36 -11.91
CA ASP A 126 -12.62 -8.90 -10.54
C ASP A 126 -11.74 -9.62 -9.50
N LEU A 127 -11.63 -10.95 -9.60
CA LEU A 127 -10.77 -11.73 -8.71
C LEU A 127 -9.31 -11.28 -8.81
N GLN A 128 -8.81 -11.08 -10.02
CA GLN A 128 -7.45 -10.59 -10.25
C GLN A 128 -7.27 -9.18 -9.67
N ARG A 129 -8.24 -8.28 -9.87
CA ARG A 129 -8.25 -6.95 -9.25
C ARG A 129 -8.12 -7.02 -7.74
N GLN A 130 -8.94 -7.87 -7.10
CA GLN A 130 -8.95 -8.04 -5.65
C GLN A 130 -7.62 -8.60 -5.15
N GLN A 131 -7.05 -9.60 -5.82
CA GLN A 131 -5.74 -10.16 -5.49
C GLN A 131 -4.62 -9.12 -5.61
N ASN A 132 -4.60 -8.35 -6.70
CA ASN A 132 -3.62 -7.28 -6.93
C ASN A 132 -3.68 -6.22 -5.82
N ILE A 133 -4.88 -5.71 -5.51
CA ILE A 133 -5.09 -4.72 -4.45
C ILE A 133 -4.65 -5.28 -3.10
N ALA A 134 -5.02 -6.51 -2.77
CA ALA A 134 -4.65 -7.13 -1.50
C ALA A 134 -3.13 -7.30 -1.36
N ASN A 135 -2.46 -7.81 -2.40
CA ASN A 135 -1.02 -7.99 -2.42
C ASN A 135 -0.28 -6.65 -2.29
N TYR A 136 -0.68 -5.64 -3.05
CA TYR A 136 -0.09 -4.31 -2.98
C TYR A 136 -0.30 -3.68 -1.60
N THR A 137 -1.52 -3.76 -1.07
CA THR A 137 -1.85 -3.22 0.26
C THR A 137 -1.05 -3.90 1.36
N ALA A 138 -0.87 -5.23 1.29
CA ALA A 138 -0.05 -5.97 2.24
C ALA A 138 1.42 -5.55 2.17
N GLN A 139 1.97 -5.42 0.97
CA GLN A 139 3.35 -4.95 0.77
C GLN A 139 3.54 -3.52 1.30
N ALA A 140 2.65 -2.60 0.93
CA ALA A 140 2.67 -1.22 1.40
C ALA A 140 2.65 -1.12 2.94
N LYS A 141 1.83 -1.94 3.62
CA LYS A 141 1.79 -1.98 5.09
C LYS A 141 3.08 -2.53 5.71
N VAL A 142 3.69 -3.55 5.09
CA VAL A 142 4.97 -4.09 5.55
C VAL A 142 6.08 -3.04 5.40
N GLU A 143 6.11 -2.34 4.27
CA GLU A 143 7.07 -1.26 4.04
C GLU A 143 6.86 -0.09 5.00
N GLN A 144 5.61 0.32 5.23
CA GLN A 144 5.28 1.31 6.24
C GLN A 144 5.80 0.91 7.62
N ALA A 145 5.54 -0.33 8.05
CA ALA A 145 6.02 -0.83 9.35
C ALA A 145 7.56 -0.85 9.45
N LYS A 146 8.25 -1.18 8.35
CA LYS A 146 9.73 -1.11 8.29
C LYS A 146 10.22 0.33 8.42
N ALA A 147 9.63 1.26 7.68
CA ALA A 147 9.98 2.68 7.74
C ALA A 147 9.73 3.27 9.14
N GLU A 148 8.62 2.92 9.79
CA GLU A 148 8.33 3.33 11.16
C GLU A 148 9.33 2.74 12.18
N ALA A 149 9.74 1.48 12.00
CA ALA A 149 10.73 0.85 12.86
C ALA A 149 12.13 1.47 12.69
N GLU A 150 12.50 1.85 11.47
CA GLU A 150 13.76 2.54 11.17
C GLU A 150 13.77 3.95 11.74
N ALA A 151 12.69 4.72 11.54
CA ALA A 151 12.54 6.04 12.15
C ALA A 151 12.63 6.01 13.69
N LYS A 152 12.05 4.98 14.34
CA LYS A 152 12.19 4.79 15.79
C LYS A 152 13.63 4.47 16.22
N LYS A 153 14.37 3.69 15.44
CA LYS A 153 15.80 3.42 15.70
C LYS A 153 16.63 4.68 15.57
N ASP A 154 16.39 5.48 14.53
CA ASP A 154 17.08 6.74 14.30
C ASP A 154 16.80 7.74 15.41
N GLN A 155 15.55 7.84 15.86
CA GLN A 155 15.17 8.65 17.02
C GLN A 155 15.94 8.21 18.28
N ALA A 156 15.94 6.91 18.61
CA ALA A 156 16.64 6.39 19.78
C ALA A 156 18.15 6.65 19.72
N ASN A 157 18.75 6.51 18.54
CA ASN A 157 20.17 6.82 18.31
C ASN A 157 20.46 8.31 18.47
N TYR A 158 19.59 9.18 17.95
CA TYR A 158 19.71 10.63 18.12
C TYR A 158 19.64 11.02 19.59
N GLU A 159 18.65 10.52 20.33
CA GLU A 159 18.48 10.77 21.76
C GLU A 159 19.67 10.27 22.58
N LEU A 160 20.18 9.07 22.27
CA LEU A 160 21.37 8.52 22.92
C LEU A 160 22.61 9.38 22.68
N ASN A 161 22.83 9.84 21.45
CA ASN A 161 23.97 10.69 21.11
C ASN A 161 23.86 12.07 21.77
N ALA A 162 22.65 12.63 21.83
CA ALA A 162 22.39 13.89 22.53
C ALA A 162 22.65 13.77 24.04
N TRP A 163 22.23 12.67 24.67
CA TRP A 163 22.53 12.39 26.07
C TRP A 163 24.03 12.24 26.34
N LYS A 164 24.75 11.48 25.49
CA LYS A 164 26.22 11.34 25.59
C LYS A 164 26.93 12.69 25.46
N ALA A 165 26.48 13.54 24.55
CA ALA A 165 27.04 14.87 24.36
C ALA A 165 26.81 15.77 25.60
N GLN A 166 25.65 15.68 26.24
CA GLN A 166 25.40 16.38 27.52
C GLN A 166 26.33 15.89 28.63
N GLN A 167 26.47 14.58 28.80
CA GLN A 167 27.33 14.00 29.83
C GLN A 167 28.79 14.43 29.64
N ALA A 168 29.29 14.38 28.40
CA ALA A 168 30.65 14.83 28.09
C ALA A 168 30.85 16.34 28.37
N ALA A 169 29.84 17.17 28.09
CA ALA A 169 29.90 18.60 28.38
C ALA A 169 29.92 18.88 29.90
N GLU A 170 29.15 18.13 30.68
CA GLU A 170 29.14 18.23 32.14
C GLU A 170 30.47 17.79 32.75
N GLU A 171 31.02 16.65 32.30
CA GLU A 171 32.34 16.19 32.74
C GLU A 171 33.45 17.20 32.41
N PHE A 172 33.41 17.79 31.21
CA PHE A 172 34.34 18.84 30.81
C PHE A 172 34.22 20.08 31.70
N ALA A 173 32.99 20.53 31.99
CA ALA A 173 32.75 21.65 32.89
C ALA A 173 33.26 21.37 34.33
N GLN A 174 33.08 20.15 34.83
CA GLN A 174 33.61 19.73 36.12
C GLN A 174 35.14 19.72 36.14
N LYS A 175 35.78 19.15 35.11
CA LYS A 175 37.25 19.17 34.99
C LYS A 175 37.79 20.60 34.92
N MET A 176 37.17 21.47 34.12
CA MET A 176 37.56 22.88 34.04
C MET A 176 37.43 23.61 35.38
N ASN A 177 36.38 23.32 36.15
CA ASN A 177 36.23 23.88 37.50
C ASN A 177 37.30 23.35 38.46
N GLN A 178 37.65 22.07 38.39
CA GLN A 178 38.75 21.51 39.19
C GLN A 178 40.10 22.12 38.81
N THR A 179 40.40 22.25 37.51
CA THR A 179 41.64 22.89 37.04
C THR A 179 41.72 24.34 37.50
N ARG A 180 40.62 25.11 37.36
CA ARG A 180 40.57 26.49 37.89
C ARG A 180 40.80 26.56 39.40
N GLN A 181 40.26 25.62 40.17
CA GLN A 181 40.52 25.54 41.62
C GLN A 181 41.98 25.20 41.92
N GLN A 182 42.58 24.27 41.17
CA GLN A 182 44.00 23.93 41.33
C GLN A 182 44.91 25.09 40.94
N ASP A 183 44.63 25.80 39.85
CA ASP A 183 45.37 26.98 39.43
C ASP A 183 45.24 28.11 40.44
N ALA A 184 44.02 28.36 40.95
CA ALA A 184 43.80 29.34 42.02
C ALA A 184 44.58 28.97 43.30
N TYR A 185 44.58 27.69 43.68
CA TYR A 185 45.34 27.17 44.82
C TYR A 185 46.86 27.31 44.61
N ASN A 186 47.37 26.97 43.42
CA ASN A 186 48.79 27.09 43.06
C ASN A 186 49.24 28.56 43.03
N ASN A 187 48.43 29.45 42.46
CA ASN A 187 48.69 30.89 42.45
C ASN A 187 48.71 31.45 43.88
N ALA A 188 47.79 31.03 44.75
CA ALA A 188 47.78 31.41 46.16
C ALA A 188 49.02 30.92 46.93
N LEU A 189 49.50 29.70 46.64
CA LEU A 189 50.75 29.19 47.20
C LEU A 189 51.97 30.00 46.72
N ASN A 190 52.00 30.39 45.45
CA ASN A 190 53.07 31.22 44.91
C ASN A 190 53.06 32.61 45.54
N GLU A 191 51.89 33.23 45.73
CA GLU A 191 51.72 34.49 46.46
C GLU A 191 52.26 34.38 47.89
N LEU A 192 51.90 33.31 48.62
CA LEU A 192 52.39 33.05 49.97
C LEU A 192 53.92 32.87 50.02
N LYS A 193 54.52 32.25 49.01
CA LYS A 193 55.98 32.10 48.90
C LYS A 193 56.69 33.42 48.61
N LEU A 194 56.13 34.23 47.70
CA LEU A 194 56.71 35.51 47.27
C LEU A 194 56.62 36.59 48.36
N PHE A 195 55.46 36.70 49.01
CA PHE A 195 55.17 37.76 49.98
C PHE A 195 55.29 37.31 51.45
N GLY A 196 55.49 36.01 51.70
CA GLY A 196 55.61 35.44 53.05
C GLY A 196 54.30 35.37 53.85
N LYS A 197 53.21 35.95 53.33
CA LYS A 197 51.85 35.96 53.92
C LYS A 197 50.78 36.01 52.82
N VAL A 198 49.56 35.60 53.14
CA VAL A 198 48.40 35.69 52.23
C VAL A 198 47.95 37.14 52.09
N MET A 199 47.94 37.70 50.87
CA MET A 199 47.64 39.12 50.62
C MET A 199 46.23 39.34 50.07
N THR A 200 45.71 38.40 49.27
CA THR A 200 44.41 38.57 48.59
C THR A 200 43.29 37.73 49.21
N ARG A 201 42.05 38.23 49.12
CA ARG A 201 40.84 37.49 49.53
C ARG A 201 40.68 36.20 48.72
N ALA A 202 41.06 36.23 47.44
CA ALA A 202 41.05 35.07 46.56
C ALA A 202 42.04 33.98 47.03
N ALA A 203 43.27 34.37 47.39
CA ALA A 203 44.26 33.43 47.94
C ALA A 203 43.86 32.87 49.31
N ALA A 204 43.27 33.69 50.17
CA ALA A 204 42.71 33.28 51.47
C ALA A 204 41.61 32.22 51.30
N GLN A 205 40.67 32.44 50.37
CA GLN A 205 39.61 31.49 50.05
C GLN A 205 40.14 30.20 49.42
N ALA A 206 41.10 30.30 48.50
CA ALA A 206 41.69 29.13 47.85
C ALA A 206 42.48 28.24 48.83
N LEU A 207 43.20 28.84 49.79
CA LEU A 207 43.98 28.12 50.82
C LEU A 207 43.17 27.75 52.08
N GLY A 208 41.95 28.27 52.21
CA GLY A 208 41.08 28.06 53.37
C GLY A 208 41.64 28.64 54.67
N VAL A 209 42.29 29.80 54.61
CA VAL A 209 42.88 30.54 55.75
C VAL A 209 42.51 32.03 55.67
N SER A 210 42.68 32.79 56.75
CA SER A 210 42.40 34.24 56.74
C SER A 210 43.46 35.02 55.96
N ILE A 211 43.07 36.18 55.42
CA ILE A 211 44.03 37.16 54.86
C ILE A 211 45.02 37.55 55.97
N GLY A 212 46.31 37.65 55.61
CA GLY A 212 47.39 37.95 56.56
C GLY A 212 48.04 36.72 57.21
N THR A 213 47.48 35.52 57.04
CA THR A 213 48.11 34.27 57.53
C THR A 213 49.51 34.13 56.95
N THR A 214 50.50 33.95 57.81
CA THR A 214 51.90 33.83 57.40
C THR A 214 52.23 32.42 56.89
N SER A 215 53.31 32.29 56.12
CA SER A 215 53.78 30.98 55.61
C SER A 215 54.06 29.97 56.73
N PHE A 216 54.54 30.46 57.89
CA PHE A 216 54.76 29.66 59.09
C PHE A 216 53.44 29.12 59.68
N GLU A 217 52.43 29.97 59.85
CA GLU A 217 51.12 29.60 60.36
C GLU A 217 50.39 28.64 59.43
N TYR A 218 50.47 28.88 58.12
CA TYR A 218 49.92 27.98 57.11
C TYR A 218 50.53 26.57 57.19
N ASN A 219 51.85 26.46 57.29
CA ASN A 219 52.54 25.17 57.40
C ASN A 219 52.22 24.44 58.72
N LYS A 220 52.06 25.18 59.82
CA LYS A 220 51.61 24.64 61.12
C LYS A 220 50.19 24.08 61.03
N ALA A 221 49.25 24.85 60.46
CA ALA A 221 47.86 24.44 60.27
C ALA A 221 47.74 23.24 59.31
N LYS A 222 48.55 23.20 58.24
CA LYS A 222 48.59 22.08 57.29
C LYS A 222 49.10 20.78 57.94
N LYS A 223 50.08 20.85 58.84
CA LYS A 223 50.55 19.68 59.61
C LYS A 223 49.47 19.16 60.56
N GLN A 224 48.70 20.05 61.19
CA GLN A 224 47.62 19.68 62.09
C GLN A 224 46.41 19.05 61.37
N ARG A 225 46.16 19.41 60.10
CA ARG A 225 45.11 18.81 59.26
C ARG A 225 45.45 17.43 58.67
N LYS A 226 46.70 16.95 58.81
CA LYS A 226 47.20 15.69 58.26
C LYS A 226 47.28 14.54 59.28
N VAL A 227 46.75 14.76 60.49
CA VAL A 227 46.51 13.76 61.55
C VAL A 227 45.01 13.54 61.63
#